data_AF-A0A2G5TCT4-F1
#
_entry.id   AF-A0A2G5TCT4-F1
#
_cell.length_a   1.000
_cell.length_b   1.000
_cell.length_c   1.000
_cell.angle_alpha   90.00
_cell.angle_beta   90.00
_cell.angle_gamma   90.00
#
_symmetry.space_group_name_H-M   'P 1'
#
loop_
_entity.id
_entity.type
_entity.pdbx_description
1 polymer ?
#
loop_
_entity_poly.entity_id
_entity_poly.type
_entity_poly.pdbx_seq_one_letter_code
_entity_poly.pdbx_strand_id
1 'polypeptide(L)'
;MVFEDWYTISQVPQTETPPSQIPKDQVDRFSLNGYAALQTMYFNDNRETADHPGNWDNITCLMKLSKTDLLALSPHKEAESIYNAMDNFPLDGMRGLVVGSTSQPWLEVMVLQHGARNVVTIQRNKFNIQEEFRNRISAIFPVYLANNWQKFVRRLDFAASFSSIQHTGLGRYGDPIDPIGDLREMQKIKCMLKKGGILFLGVPFGTDAIHFNAQRYYGPIRLAMLFQGFEWVATYSADSEKRFDLDTLRLHSGSLFKSTHYTVVLRKL
;
A
#
# COMPACT_ATOMS: atom_id res chain seq x y z
N MET A 1 3.85 -14.64 15.35
CA MET A 1 4.17 -13.20 15.16
C MET A 1 3.72 -12.78 13.77
N VAL A 2 3.30 -11.54 13.50
CA VAL A 2 2.61 -11.20 12.21
C VAL A 2 3.30 -11.70 10.93
N PHE A 3 4.65 -11.73 10.91
CA PHE A 3 5.43 -12.26 9.78
C PHE A 3 5.31 -13.78 9.63
N GLU A 4 5.34 -14.53 10.74
CA GLU A 4 5.20 -15.98 10.76
C GLU A 4 3.78 -16.39 10.39
N ASP A 5 2.76 -15.72 10.95
CA ASP A 5 1.36 -15.96 10.62
C ASP A 5 1.12 -15.75 9.11
N TRP A 6 1.63 -14.63 8.57
CA TRP A 6 1.53 -14.34 7.14
C TRP A 6 2.30 -15.36 6.31
N TYR A 7 3.47 -15.81 6.77
CA TYR A 7 4.23 -16.86 6.09
C TYR A 7 3.40 -18.15 5.99
N THR A 8 2.79 -18.61 7.08
CA THR A 8 1.90 -19.79 7.07
C THR A 8 0.76 -19.62 6.08
N ILE A 9 0.10 -18.46 6.06
CA ILE A 9 -0.97 -18.15 5.10
C ILE A 9 -0.45 -18.20 3.65
N SER A 10 0.74 -17.64 3.39
CA SER A 10 1.35 -17.61 2.06
C SER A 10 1.68 -19.00 1.49
N GLN A 11 1.78 -20.02 2.35
CA GLN A 11 2.03 -21.41 1.93
C GLN A 11 0.75 -22.16 1.54
N VAL A 12 -0.43 -21.59 1.78
CA VAL A 12 -1.70 -22.21 1.36
C VAL A 12 -1.71 -22.29 -0.18
N PRO A 13 -1.90 -23.49 -0.76
CA PRO A 13 -1.95 -23.65 -2.21
C PRO A 13 -3.01 -22.73 -2.82
N GLN A 14 -2.63 -21.99 -3.86
CA GLN A 14 -3.51 -21.06 -4.57
C GLN A 14 -4.01 -21.69 -5.86
N THR A 15 -5.28 -21.46 -6.16
CA THR A 15 -5.87 -21.84 -7.44
C THR A 15 -5.41 -20.86 -8.52
N GLU A 16 -5.28 -21.34 -9.77
CA GLU A 16 -4.99 -20.44 -10.92
C GLU A 16 -6.04 -19.33 -11.03
N THR A 17 -7.29 -19.63 -10.74
CA THR A 17 -8.39 -18.67 -10.73
C THR A 17 -8.65 -18.17 -9.31
N PRO A 18 -8.52 -16.85 -9.05
CA PRO A 18 -8.93 -16.23 -7.80
C PRO A 18 -10.37 -16.53 -7.38
N PRO A 19 -10.67 -16.54 -6.07
CA PRO A 19 -12.05 -16.69 -5.61
C PRO A 19 -12.90 -15.48 -6.01
N SER A 20 -14.08 -15.75 -6.58
CA SER A 20 -15.08 -14.73 -6.92
C SER A 20 -16.11 -14.48 -5.81
N GLN A 21 -16.13 -15.34 -4.79
CA GLN A 21 -17.04 -15.24 -3.65
C GLN A 21 -16.29 -15.51 -2.34
N ILE A 22 -16.76 -14.89 -1.25
CA ILE A 22 -16.26 -15.16 0.09
C ILE A 22 -16.73 -16.56 0.51
N PRO A 23 -15.85 -17.42 1.08
CA PRO A 23 -16.27 -18.66 1.70
C PRO A 23 -17.32 -18.42 2.79
N LYS A 24 -18.37 -19.24 2.84
CA LYS A 24 -19.54 -19.02 3.72
C LYS A 24 -19.15 -18.86 5.19
N ASP A 25 -18.14 -19.58 5.64
CA ASP A 25 -17.59 -19.56 7.00
C ASP A 25 -16.74 -18.31 7.33
N GLN A 26 -16.42 -17.48 6.32
CA GLN A 26 -15.60 -16.28 6.48
C GLN A 26 -16.35 -14.96 6.25
N VAL A 27 -17.62 -15.02 5.85
CA VAL A 27 -18.42 -13.82 5.52
C VAL A 27 -18.38 -12.79 6.64
N ASP A 28 -18.61 -13.21 7.90
CA ASP A 28 -18.59 -12.33 9.06
C ASP A 28 -17.22 -11.70 9.29
N ARG A 29 -16.14 -12.44 9.03
CA ARG A 29 -14.78 -11.93 9.21
C ARG A 29 -14.44 -10.84 8.19
N PHE A 30 -14.92 -10.98 6.95
CA PHE A 30 -14.76 -9.97 5.92
C PHE A 30 -15.68 -8.77 6.18
N SER A 31 -16.96 -8.99 6.51
CA SER A 31 -17.96 -7.94 6.67
C SER A 31 -17.87 -7.18 8.00
N LEU A 32 -16.81 -7.36 8.79
CA LEU A 32 -16.73 -6.84 10.16
C LEU A 32 -17.98 -7.25 10.98
N ASN A 33 -18.40 -8.50 10.95
CA ASN A 33 -19.64 -9.00 11.57
C ASN A 33 -20.88 -8.19 11.18
N GLY A 34 -20.98 -7.80 9.91
CA GLY A 34 -22.08 -7.00 9.36
C GLY A 34 -21.93 -5.48 9.49
N TYR A 35 -20.84 -4.98 10.09
CA TYR A 35 -20.58 -3.53 10.16
C TYR A 35 -19.99 -2.93 8.87
N ALA A 36 -19.48 -3.76 7.96
CA ALA A 36 -19.03 -3.35 6.63
C ALA A 36 -19.98 -3.85 5.55
N ALA A 37 -20.34 -2.97 4.61
CA ALA A 37 -21.15 -3.36 3.47
C ALA A 37 -20.37 -4.30 2.55
N LEU A 38 -21.08 -5.25 1.93
CA LEU A 38 -20.47 -6.26 1.08
C LEU A 38 -21.10 -6.27 -0.30
N GLN A 39 -20.27 -6.20 -1.33
CA GLN A 39 -20.66 -6.38 -2.73
C GLN A 39 -19.55 -7.14 -3.46
N THR A 40 -19.88 -8.00 -4.41
CA THR A 40 -18.86 -8.68 -5.24
C THR A 40 -18.42 -7.78 -6.37
N MET A 41 -17.11 -7.70 -6.60
CA MET A 41 -16.51 -7.10 -7.81
C MET A 41 -15.27 -7.91 -8.18
N TYR A 42 -15.39 -8.73 -9.22
CA TYR A 42 -14.36 -9.72 -9.52
C TYR A 42 -13.36 -9.25 -10.57
N PHE A 43 -12.08 -9.51 -10.29
CA PHE A 43 -10.95 -9.37 -11.18
C PHE A 43 -10.06 -10.62 -11.08
N ASN A 44 -9.41 -10.98 -12.18
CA ASN A 44 -8.34 -11.97 -12.19
C ASN A 44 -7.05 -11.31 -12.67
N ASP A 45 -6.27 -10.81 -11.70
CA ASP A 45 -4.93 -10.28 -11.93
C ASP A 45 -3.85 -11.27 -11.46
N ASN A 46 -4.22 -12.55 -11.33
CA ASN A 46 -3.28 -13.65 -11.16
C ASN A 46 -2.63 -13.98 -12.52
N ARG A 47 -1.83 -13.05 -13.02
CA ARG A 47 -1.06 -13.28 -14.24
C ARG A 47 0.26 -13.95 -13.84
N GLU A 48 0.49 -15.17 -14.32
CA GLU A 48 1.85 -15.70 -14.44
C GLU A 48 2.64 -14.72 -15.30
N THR A 49 3.57 -14.01 -14.67
CA THR A 49 4.78 -13.44 -15.27
C THR A 49 4.68 -13.04 -16.75
N ALA A 50 3.67 -12.25 -17.13
CA ALA A 50 3.77 -11.54 -18.38
C ALA A 50 4.91 -10.53 -18.16
N ASP A 51 5.99 -10.70 -18.93
CA ASP A 51 7.02 -9.70 -19.19
C ASP A 51 6.35 -8.40 -19.60
N HIS A 52 5.83 -7.66 -18.63
CA HIS A 52 5.60 -6.25 -18.78
C HIS A 52 6.99 -5.66 -18.54
N PRO A 53 7.69 -5.19 -19.58
CA PRO A 53 8.94 -4.47 -19.39
C PRO A 53 8.62 -3.30 -18.46
N GLY A 54 8.96 -3.47 -17.21
CA GLY A 54 8.83 -2.41 -16.23
C GLY A 54 9.98 -1.44 -16.45
N ASN A 55 9.76 -0.15 -16.24
CA ASN A 55 10.76 0.88 -16.47
C ASN A 55 11.85 0.92 -15.37
N TRP A 56 12.14 -0.22 -14.76
CA TRP A 56 13.13 -0.39 -13.69
C TRP A 56 14.57 -0.32 -14.17
N ASP A 57 14.80 -0.49 -15.47
CA ASP A 57 16.08 -0.30 -16.13
C ASP A 57 16.30 1.14 -16.63
N ASN A 58 15.27 2.01 -16.54
CA ASN A 58 15.27 3.38 -17.05
C ASN A 58 15.08 4.45 -15.94
N ILE A 59 15.51 4.14 -14.72
CA ILE A 59 15.31 4.98 -13.53
C ILE A 59 16.00 6.35 -13.68
N THR A 60 17.16 6.44 -14.33
CA THR A 60 17.85 7.71 -14.64
C THR A 60 16.95 8.67 -15.43
N CYS A 61 16.12 8.16 -16.35
CA CYS A 61 15.18 8.99 -17.09
C CYS A 61 13.99 9.39 -16.19
N LEU A 62 13.43 8.43 -15.45
CA LEU A 62 12.31 8.69 -14.54
C LEU A 62 12.64 9.74 -13.47
N MET A 63 13.87 9.75 -12.96
CA MET A 63 14.35 10.73 -11.98
C MET A 63 14.33 12.18 -12.51
N LYS A 64 14.30 12.38 -13.83
CA LYS A 64 14.26 13.72 -14.46
C LYS A 64 12.85 14.19 -14.75
N LEU A 65 11.84 13.35 -14.55
CA LEU A 65 10.45 13.70 -14.80
C LEU A 65 9.98 14.82 -13.88
N SER A 66 9.14 15.70 -14.42
CA SER A 66 8.41 16.69 -13.63
C SER A 66 7.41 15.99 -12.69
N LYS A 67 6.89 16.73 -11.69
CA LYS A 67 5.78 16.27 -10.84
C LYS A 67 4.64 15.68 -11.68
N THR A 68 4.20 16.42 -12.70
CA THR A 68 3.08 16.05 -13.56
C THR A 68 3.36 14.75 -14.33
N ASP A 69 4.54 14.64 -14.95
CA ASP A 69 4.88 13.48 -15.76
C ASP A 69 5.09 12.22 -14.90
N LEU A 70 5.67 12.37 -13.71
CA LEU A 70 5.83 11.27 -12.77
C LEU A 70 4.47 10.76 -12.27
N LEU A 71 3.57 11.67 -11.90
CA LEU A 71 2.23 11.32 -11.44
C LEU A 71 1.39 10.67 -12.56
N ALA A 72 1.63 11.02 -13.82
CA ALA A 72 0.98 10.39 -14.97
C ALA A 72 1.34 8.90 -15.14
N LEU A 73 2.41 8.42 -14.50
CA LEU A 73 2.76 6.99 -14.46
C LEU A 73 1.92 6.19 -13.45
N SER A 74 1.26 6.86 -12.51
CA SER A 74 0.37 6.21 -11.56
C SER A 74 -0.97 5.86 -12.23
N PRO A 75 -1.56 4.68 -11.93
CA PRO A 75 -2.90 4.34 -12.41
C PRO A 75 -4.01 5.14 -11.74
N HIS A 76 -3.69 5.96 -10.73
CA HIS A 76 -4.65 6.75 -9.96
C HIS A 76 -4.30 8.23 -10.02
N LYS A 77 -5.27 9.04 -10.45
CA LYS A 77 -5.13 10.51 -10.48
C LYS A 77 -4.91 11.08 -9.09
N GLU A 78 -5.42 10.40 -8.07
CA GLU A 78 -5.30 10.77 -6.67
C GLU A 78 -3.90 10.59 -6.09
N ALA A 79 -2.95 10.04 -6.86
CA ALA A 79 -1.55 9.92 -6.47
C ALA A 79 -0.91 11.27 -6.14
N GLU A 80 -1.44 12.39 -6.63
CA GLU A 80 -0.98 13.71 -6.22
C GLU A 80 -1.07 13.94 -4.71
N SER A 81 -2.03 13.30 -4.03
CA SER A 81 -2.16 13.40 -2.57
C SER A 81 -0.91 12.90 -1.81
N ILE A 82 -0.21 11.87 -2.32
CA ILE A 82 1.00 11.36 -1.65
C ILE A 82 2.22 12.23 -1.95
N TYR A 83 2.27 12.83 -3.13
CA TYR A 83 3.28 13.83 -3.49
C TYR A 83 3.16 15.04 -2.55
N ASN A 84 1.96 15.62 -2.44
CA ASN A 84 1.69 16.76 -1.56
C ASN A 84 2.01 16.45 -0.09
N ALA A 85 1.79 15.20 0.34
CA ALA A 85 2.19 14.75 1.67
C ALA A 85 3.73 14.73 1.82
N MET A 86 4.48 14.24 0.85
CA MET A 86 5.94 14.18 0.91
C MET A 86 6.60 15.56 0.83
N ASP A 87 6.01 16.52 0.12
CA ASP A 87 6.47 17.93 0.13
C ASP A 87 6.46 18.54 1.54
N ASN A 88 5.51 18.15 2.38
CA ASN A 88 5.37 18.65 3.75
C ASN A 88 6.13 17.80 4.79
N PHE A 89 6.65 16.64 4.39
CA PHE A 89 7.36 15.68 5.25
C PHE A 89 8.59 15.13 4.51
N PRO A 90 9.67 15.94 4.39
CA PRO A 90 10.82 15.63 3.55
C PRO A 90 11.56 14.37 3.99
N LEU A 91 12.16 13.66 3.02
CA LEU A 91 12.79 12.35 3.21
C LEU A 91 14.31 12.40 3.14
N ASP A 92 14.92 13.58 3.27
CA ASP A 92 16.35 13.81 3.11
C ASP A 92 17.20 12.85 3.94
N GLY A 93 18.03 12.06 3.25
CA GLY A 93 18.94 11.11 3.90
C GLY A 93 18.26 9.87 4.50
N MET A 94 16.93 9.78 4.45
CA MET A 94 16.16 8.73 5.10
C MET A 94 16.22 7.39 4.35
N ARG A 95 16.01 6.32 5.11
CA ARG A 95 15.84 4.96 4.57
C ARG A 95 14.39 4.53 4.70
N GLY A 96 13.77 4.09 3.61
CA GLY A 96 12.35 3.76 3.62
C GLY A 96 11.96 2.42 3.02
N LEU A 97 10.66 2.14 3.15
CA LEU A 97 9.96 1.03 2.51
C LEU A 97 8.95 1.56 1.49
N VAL A 98 8.84 0.92 0.33
CA VAL A 98 7.67 1.04 -0.55
C VAL A 98 6.93 -0.29 -0.58
N VAL A 99 5.62 -0.26 -0.33
CA VAL A 99 4.74 -1.44 -0.37
C VAL A 99 3.71 -1.27 -1.47
N GLY A 100 3.61 -2.28 -2.33
CA GLY A 100 2.65 -2.27 -3.43
C GLY A 100 3.23 -1.78 -4.75
N SER A 101 4.49 -2.09 -5.02
CA SER A 101 5.14 -1.64 -6.24
C SER A 101 4.56 -2.28 -7.50
N THR A 102 4.66 -1.56 -8.61
CA THR A 102 4.13 -1.95 -9.91
C THR A 102 5.26 -2.12 -10.93
N SER A 103 4.93 -2.42 -12.18
CA SER A 103 5.93 -2.39 -13.27
C SER A 103 6.49 -0.99 -13.52
N GLN A 104 5.78 0.06 -13.09
CA GLN A 104 6.24 1.45 -13.12
C GLN A 104 6.72 1.86 -11.71
N PRO A 105 8.03 2.10 -11.49
CA PRO A 105 8.57 2.45 -10.17
C PRO A 105 8.32 3.92 -9.80
N TRP A 106 7.12 4.44 -10.07
CA TRP A 106 6.80 5.87 -9.92
C TRP A 106 6.89 6.33 -8.46
N LEU A 107 6.46 5.49 -7.51
CA LEU A 107 6.50 5.82 -6.08
C LEU A 107 7.93 5.70 -5.53
N GLU A 108 8.71 4.72 -5.98
CA GLU A 108 10.13 4.61 -5.65
C GLU A 108 10.92 5.82 -6.17
N VAL A 109 10.68 6.23 -7.41
CA VAL A 109 11.29 7.43 -7.99
C VAL A 109 10.85 8.67 -7.22
N MET A 110 9.56 8.79 -6.90
CA MET A 110 9.03 9.90 -6.11
C MET A 110 9.75 10.04 -4.76
N VAL A 111 9.88 8.97 -3.99
CA VAL A 111 10.56 9.07 -2.68
C VAL A 111 12.04 9.45 -2.83
N LEU A 112 12.71 9.00 -3.90
CA LEU A 112 14.09 9.38 -4.17
C LEU A 112 14.23 10.83 -4.63
N GLN A 113 13.26 11.37 -5.39
CA GLN A 113 13.18 12.79 -5.74
C GLN A 113 12.96 13.67 -4.49
N HIS A 114 12.23 13.17 -3.48
CA HIS A 114 12.04 13.84 -2.18
C HIS A 114 13.21 13.61 -1.19
N GLY A 115 14.38 13.22 -1.67
CA GLY A 115 15.61 13.17 -0.87
C GLY A 115 15.91 11.85 -0.17
N ALA A 116 15.08 10.82 -0.32
CA ALA A 116 15.35 9.51 0.29
C ALA A 116 16.72 8.97 -0.16
N ARG A 117 17.54 8.56 0.81
CA ARG A 117 18.86 7.99 0.53
C ARG A 117 18.73 6.62 -0.10
N ASN A 118 17.88 5.76 0.48
CA ASN A 118 17.59 4.45 -0.08
C ASN A 118 16.17 3.97 0.26
N VAL A 119 15.66 3.10 -0.60
CA VAL A 119 14.35 2.50 -0.52
C VAL A 119 14.45 0.98 -0.71
N VAL A 120 13.75 0.27 0.15
CA VAL A 120 13.46 -1.16 -0.03
C VAL A 120 12.05 -1.25 -0.59
N THR A 121 11.84 -1.97 -1.68
CA THR A 121 10.51 -2.21 -2.24
C THR A 121 10.12 -3.67 -2.09
N ILE A 122 8.87 -3.92 -1.71
CA ILE A 122 8.29 -5.28 -1.65
C ILE A 122 7.60 -5.55 -2.98
N GLN A 123 8.11 -6.53 -3.73
CA GLN A 123 7.59 -6.85 -5.06
C GLN A 123 7.42 -8.36 -5.27
N ARG A 124 6.46 -8.72 -6.14
CA ARG A 124 6.17 -10.12 -6.50
C ARG A 124 6.94 -10.59 -7.74
N ASN A 125 7.35 -9.68 -8.61
CA ASN A 125 8.06 -9.98 -9.85
C ASN A 125 9.55 -9.66 -9.71
N LYS A 126 10.38 -10.27 -10.55
CA LYS A 126 11.79 -9.86 -10.70
C LYS A 126 11.84 -8.71 -11.71
N PHE A 127 12.42 -7.60 -11.32
CA PHE A 127 12.72 -6.49 -12.22
C PHE A 127 14.22 -6.21 -12.18
N ASN A 128 14.79 -5.87 -13.34
CA ASN A 128 16.18 -5.48 -13.42
C ASN A 128 16.32 -4.01 -13.03
N ILE A 129 16.72 -3.75 -11.78
CA ILE A 129 17.03 -2.40 -11.32
C ILE A 129 18.28 -1.92 -12.07
N GLN A 130 18.17 -0.75 -12.69
CA GLN A 130 19.26 -0.06 -13.37
C GLN A 130 20.49 0.02 -12.47
N GLU A 131 21.67 -0.29 -13.03
CA GLU A 131 22.89 -0.52 -12.27
C GLU A 131 23.26 0.63 -11.32
N GLU A 132 23.16 1.87 -11.81
CA GLU A 132 23.44 3.10 -11.04
C GLU A 132 22.55 3.27 -9.80
N PHE A 133 21.39 2.63 -9.75
CA PHE A 133 20.42 2.74 -8.66
C PHE A 133 20.44 1.55 -7.70
N ARG A 134 21.24 0.50 -7.95
CA ARG A 134 21.28 -0.70 -7.10
C ARG A 134 21.77 -0.45 -5.67
N ASN A 135 22.46 0.67 -5.43
CA ASN A 135 22.86 1.14 -4.10
C ASN A 135 21.76 1.95 -3.38
N ARG A 136 20.76 2.47 -4.12
CA ARG A 136 19.66 3.28 -3.59
C ARG A 136 18.35 2.51 -3.54
N ILE A 137 18.11 1.59 -4.45
CA ILE A 137 16.88 0.80 -4.55
C ILE A 137 17.24 -0.67 -4.38
N SER A 138 16.50 -1.34 -3.50
CA SER A 138 16.58 -2.79 -3.34
C SER A 138 15.18 -3.38 -3.38
N ALA A 139 15.02 -4.48 -4.09
CA ALA A 139 13.77 -5.20 -4.18
C ALA A 139 13.84 -6.51 -3.40
N ILE A 140 12.82 -6.78 -2.59
CA ILE A 140 12.70 -8.04 -1.85
C ILE A 140 11.33 -8.68 -2.10
N PHE A 141 11.32 -10.01 -2.06
CA PHE A 141 10.08 -10.78 -2.17
C PHE A 141 9.36 -10.83 -0.80
N PRO A 142 8.01 -10.87 -0.79
CA PRO A 142 7.23 -11.05 0.43
C PRO A 142 7.67 -12.22 1.30
N VAL A 143 7.94 -13.39 0.68
CA VAL A 143 8.42 -14.59 1.39
C VAL A 143 9.82 -14.38 2.00
N TYR A 144 10.71 -13.70 1.28
CA TYR A 144 12.03 -13.37 1.82
C TYR A 144 11.90 -12.45 3.04
N LEU A 145 11.07 -11.41 2.95
CA LEU A 145 10.80 -10.52 4.07
C LEU A 145 10.26 -11.29 5.28
N ALA A 146 9.29 -12.18 5.06
CA ALA A 146 8.68 -12.96 6.13
C ALA A 146 9.68 -13.89 6.84
N ASN A 147 10.63 -14.46 6.11
CA ASN A 147 11.68 -15.32 6.69
C ASN A 147 12.85 -14.55 7.30
N ASN A 148 13.04 -13.28 6.94
CA ASN A 148 14.19 -12.47 7.35
C ASN A 148 13.77 -11.18 8.07
N TRP A 149 12.57 -11.14 8.64
CA TRP A 149 11.94 -9.93 9.17
C TRP A 149 12.80 -9.25 10.23
N GLN A 150 13.56 -10.02 11.02
CA GLN A 150 14.47 -9.54 12.06
C GLN A 150 15.50 -8.53 11.53
N LYS A 151 15.89 -8.66 10.25
CA LYS A 151 16.84 -7.73 9.60
C LYS A 151 16.25 -6.33 9.37
N PHE A 152 14.93 -6.21 9.36
CA PHE A 152 14.21 -4.98 9.01
C PHE A 152 13.55 -4.30 10.21
N VAL A 153 13.44 -4.98 11.35
CA VAL A 153 12.78 -4.45 12.56
C VAL A 153 13.42 -3.14 13.00
N ARG A 154 12.60 -2.09 13.10
CA ARG A 154 13.02 -0.74 13.55
C ARG A 154 14.25 -0.21 12.79
N ARG A 155 14.36 -0.51 11.50
CA ARG A 155 15.48 -0.05 10.65
C ARG A 155 15.09 1.08 9.70
N LEU A 156 13.80 1.30 9.47
CA LEU A 156 13.29 2.22 8.45
C LEU A 156 12.77 3.50 9.09
N ASP A 157 13.11 4.64 8.49
CA ASP A 157 12.68 5.97 8.90
C ASP A 157 11.27 6.30 8.39
N PHE A 158 10.94 5.80 7.19
CA PHE A 158 9.62 5.95 6.60
C PHE A 158 9.12 4.70 5.86
N ALA A 159 7.84 4.70 5.54
CA ALA A 159 7.21 3.76 4.63
C ALA A 159 6.19 4.51 3.77
N ALA A 160 6.00 4.06 2.53
CA ALA A 160 5.01 4.60 1.61
C ALA A 160 4.24 3.46 0.96
N SER A 161 2.92 3.61 0.88
CA SER A 161 2.06 2.73 0.11
C SER A 161 0.91 3.54 -0.46
N PHE A 162 0.64 3.36 -1.74
CA PHE A 162 -0.46 4.03 -2.41
C PHE A 162 -1.29 3.02 -3.19
N SER A 163 -2.59 2.97 -2.88
CA SER A 163 -3.56 2.11 -3.56
C SER A 163 -3.13 0.64 -3.67
N SER A 164 -2.54 0.08 -2.61
CA SER A 164 -2.13 -1.32 -2.57
C SER A 164 -2.73 -2.12 -1.41
N ILE A 165 -2.61 -1.61 -0.18
CA ILE A 165 -2.99 -2.33 1.05
C ILE A 165 -4.47 -2.74 1.05
N GLN A 166 -5.36 -1.97 0.40
CA GLN A 166 -6.78 -2.30 0.31
C GLN A 166 -7.09 -3.60 -0.41
N HIS A 167 -6.16 -4.08 -1.24
CA HIS A 167 -6.31 -5.30 -2.02
C HIS A 167 -5.82 -6.55 -1.28
N THR A 168 -5.00 -6.40 -0.24
CA THR A 168 -4.31 -7.51 0.42
C THR A 168 -5.30 -8.50 1.05
N GLY A 169 -5.17 -9.79 0.73
CA GLY A 169 -6.01 -10.84 1.31
C GLY A 169 -7.40 -10.96 0.67
N LEU A 170 -7.62 -10.39 -0.51
CA LEU A 170 -8.85 -10.55 -1.29
C LEU A 170 -8.71 -11.57 -2.43
N GLY A 171 -7.51 -12.06 -2.69
CA GLY A 171 -7.22 -13.13 -3.65
C GLY A 171 -7.15 -12.73 -5.12
N ARG A 172 -7.51 -11.48 -5.46
CA ARG A 172 -7.44 -10.92 -6.82
C ARG A 172 -6.15 -11.22 -7.57
N TYR A 173 -5.04 -11.25 -6.85
CA TYR A 173 -3.70 -11.36 -7.42
C TYR A 173 -3.10 -12.76 -7.33
N GLY A 174 -3.92 -13.77 -7.02
CA GLY A 174 -3.47 -15.13 -6.73
C GLY A 174 -2.89 -15.27 -5.32
N ASP A 175 -3.10 -14.28 -4.44
CA ASP A 175 -2.73 -14.36 -3.03
C ASP A 175 -3.79 -15.15 -2.22
N PRO A 176 -3.40 -15.84 -1.13
CA PRO A 176 -4.38 -16.44 -0.23
C PRO A 176 -5.33 -15.38 0.34
N ILE A 177 -6.60 -15.73 0.44
CA ILE A 177 -7.58 -14.88 1.11
C ILE A 177 -7.26 -14.75 2.60
N ASP A 178 -7.31 -13.52 3.11
CA ASP A 178 -7.15 -13.19 4.51
C ASP A 178 -8.07 -12.01 4.85
N PRO A 179 -9.13 -12.22 5.66
CA PRO A 179 -10.04 -11.17 6.08
C PRO A 179 -9.35 -9.95 6.71
N ILE A 180 -8.17 -10.14 7.33
CA ILE A 180 -7.38 -9.10 7.99
C ILE A 180 -6.04 -8.83 7.29
N GLY A 181 -5.89 -9.22 6.03
CA GLY A 181 -4.62 -9.10 5.28
C GLY A 181 -4.06 -7.68 5.23
N ASP A 182 -4.92 -6.67 5.03
CA ASP A 182 -4.59 -5.24 5.09
C ASP A 182 -4.05 -4.82 6.47
N LEU A 183 -4.68 -5.29 7.55
CA LEU A 183 -4.25 -5.00 8.92
C LEU A 183 -2.90 -5.68 9.23
N ARG A 184 -2.68 -6.90 8.72
CA ARG A 184 -1.39 -7.58 8.85
C ARG A 184 -0.29 -6.84 8.10
N GLU A 185 -0.57 -6.29 6.91
CA GLU A 185 0.38 -5.46 6.18
C GLU A 185 0.77 -4.21 6.98
N MET A 186 -0.21 -3.50 7.54
CA MET A 186 0.03 -2.36 8.44
C MET A 186 0.88 -2.75 9.66
N GLN A 187 0.63 -3.91 10.27
CA GLN A 187 1.43 -4.42 11.38
C GLN A 187 2.88 -4.73 10.97
N LYS A 188 3.10 -5.34 9.80
CA LYS A 188 4.46 -5.58 9.27
C LYS A 188 5.20 -4.26 9.06
N ILE A 189 4.56 -3.28 8.42
CA ILE A 189 5.11 -1.92 8.23
C ILE A 189 5.48 -1.31 9.58
N LYS A 190 4.56 -1.34 10.54
CA LYS A 190 4.80 -0.87 11.90
C LYS A 190 6.00 -1.54 12.55
N CYS A 191 6.19 -2.85 12.39
CA CYS A 191 7.37 -3.55 12.94
C CYS A 191 8.69 -3.05 12.34
N MET A 192 8.72 -2.75 11.04
CA MET A 192 9.92 -2.31 10.33
C MET A 192 10.29 -0.85 10.58
N LEU A 193 9.29 0.01 10.81
CA LEU A 193 9.50 1.42 11.13
C LEU A 193 10.20 1.62 12.48
N LYS A 194 11.06 2.62 12.59
CA LYS A 194 11.56 3.15 13.86
C LYS A 194 10.43 3.85 14.63
N LYS A 195 10.57 3.96 15.95
CA LYS A 195 9.68 4.84 16.73
C LYS A 195 9.78 6.26 16.19
N GLY A 196 8.65 6.93 16.00
CA GLY A 196 8.58 8.25 15.36
C GLY A 196 8.70 8.25 13.83
N GLY A 197 8.92 7.09 13.20
CA GLY A 197 8.97 6.95 11.74
C GLY A 197 7.62 7.22 11.09
N ILE A 198 7.64 7.67 9.84
CA ILE A 198 6.45 8.15 9.12
C ILE A 198 5.96 7.11 8.11
N LEU A 199 4.64 6.89 8.08
CA LEU A 199 3.97 6.14 7.04
C LEU A 199 3.09 7.08 6.22
N PHE A 200 3.36 7.14 4.92
CA PHE A 200 2.48 7.73 3.91
C PHE A 200 1.55 6.65 3.38
N LEU A 201 0.26 6.73 3.72
CA LEU A 201 -0.73 5.72 3.37
C LEU A 201 -1.83 6.33 2.50
N GLY A 202 -1.78 6.03 1.20
CA GLY A 202 -2.83 6.36 0.23
C GLY A 202 -3.82 5.23 0.07
N VAL A 203 -5.06 5.40 0.55
CA VAL A 203 -6.12 4.38 0.51
C VAL A 203 -7.48 5.00 0.18
N PRO A 204 -8.46 4.21 -0.30
CA PRO A 204 -9.82 4.70 -0.54
C PRO A 204 -10.60 4.91 0.77
N PHE A 205 -10.95 6.16 1.06
CA PHE A 205 -11.82 6.55 2.17
C PHE A 205 -13.28 6.55 1.72
N GLY A 206 -14.19 6.08 2.58
CA GLY A 206 -15.62 6.05 2.31
C GLY A 206 -16.40 5.45 3.48
N THR A 207 -17.54 4.82 3.18
CA THR A 207 -18.20 3.94 4.16
C THR A 207 -17.46 2.61 4.25
N ASP A 208 -17.32 2.04 5.45
CA ASP A 208 -16.71 0.72 5.65
C ASP A 208 -17.38 -0.31 4.74
N ALA A 209 -16.64 -0.80 3.75
CA ALA A 209 -17.19 -1.66 2.72
C ALA A 209 -16.12 -2.54 2.07
N ILE A 210 -16.57 -3.66 1.52
CA ILE A 210 -15.74 -4.58 0.74
C ILE A 210 -16.41 -4.81 -0.60
N HIS A 211 -15.69 -4.46 -1.66
CA HIS A 211 -15.90 -5.00 -2.99
C HIS A 211 -15.09 -6.29 -3.10
N PHE A 212 -15.70 -7.42 -2.75
CA PHE A 212 -14.97 -8.66 -2.60
C PHE A 212 -14.34 -9.09 -3.92
N ASN A 213 -13.14 -9.67 -3.77
CA ASN A 213 -12.08 -9.82 -4.74
C ASN A 213 -11.37 -8.49 -5.08
N ALA A 214 -12.08 -7.42 -5.45
CA ALA A 214 -11.47 -6.17 -5.86
C ALA A 214 -10.70 -5.41 -4.77
N GLN A 215 -11.38 -4.85 -3.76
CA GLN A 215 -10.80 -3.87 -2.82
C GLN A 215 -11.66 -3.63 -1.58
N ARG A 216 -11.04 -3.06 -0.53
CA ARG A 216 -11.73 -2.50 0.65
C ARG A 216 -11.87 -0.99 0.54
N TYR A 217 -12.95 -0.45 1.10
CA TYR A 217 -13.11 0.97 1.41
C TYR A 217 -13.10 1.17 2.91
N TYR A 218 -12.42 2.23 3.33
CA TYR A 218 -12.12 2.46 4.73
C TYR A 218 -13.02 3.55 5.29
N GLY A 219 -13.94 3.13 6.15
CA GLY A 219 -14.74 4.01 6.99
C GLY A 219 -14.18 4.10 8.41
N PRO A 220 -14.93 4.72 9.34
CA PRO A 220 -14.45 5.00 10.69
C PRO A 220 -13.92 3.76 11.43
N ILE A 221 -14.56 2.61 11.24
CA ILE A 221 -14.23 1.39 12.00
C ILE A 221 -12.91 0.81 11.46
N ARG A 222 -12.81 0.56 10.16
CA ARG A 222 -11.59 -0.06 9.60
C ARG A 222 -10.41 0.90 9.60
N LEU A 223 -10.63 2.22 9.45
CA LEU A 223 -9.58 3.23 9.63
C LEU A 223 -8.98 3.19 11.04
N ALA A 224 -9.82 3.14 12.08
CA ALA A 224 -9.33 3.03 13.45
C ALA A 224 -8.47 1.76 13.65
N MET A 225 -8.86 0.64 13.02
CA MET A 225 -8.07 -0.59 13.04
C MET A 225 -6.73 -0.44 12.28
N LEU A 226 -6.72 0.19 11.11
CA LEU A 226 -5.49 0.45 10.35
C LEU A 226 -4.51 1.32 11.14
N PHE A 227 -5.02 2.34 11.83
CA PHE A 227 -4.18 3.32 12.54
C PHE A 227 -3.68 2.81 13.90
N GLN A 228 -3.96 1.55 14.27
CA GLN A 228 -3.59 0.97 15.55
C GLN A 228 -2.08 1.09 15.88
N GLY A 229 -1.77 1.98 16.82
CA GLY A 229 -0.42 2.28 17.28
C GLY A 229 0.38 3.19 16.35
N PHE A 230 -0.33 4.00 15.59
CA PHE A 230 0.16 5.20 14.94
C PHE A 230 -0.59 6.42 15.49
N GLU A 231 0.08 7.57 15.49
CA GLU A 231 -0.53 8.88 15.60
C GLU A 231 -0.91 9.35 14.18
N TRP A 232 -2.14 9.85 14.00
CA TRP A 232 -2.56 10.46 12.75
C TRP A 232 -2.18 11.94 12.73
N VAL A 233 -1.27 12.32 11.83
CA VAL A 233 -0.62 13.63 11.82
C VAL A 233 -1.24 14.60 10.81
N ALA A 234 -1.61 14.10 9.63
CA ALA A 234 -2.15 14.91 8.55
C ALA A 234 -2.92 14.07 7.52
N THR A 235 -3.74 14.74 6.72
CA THR A 235 -4.46 14.15 5.58
C THR A 235 -4.34 15.07 4.36
N TYR A 236 -4.13 14.47 3.20
CA TYR A 236 -3.96 15.15 1.92
C TYR A 236 -4.88 14.56 0.86
N SER A 237 -5.36 15.44 -0.03
CA SER A 237 -6.13 15.10 -1.23
C SER A 237 -5.34 15.49 -2.48
N ALA A 238 -5.77 15.00 -3.63
CA ALA A 238 -5.17 15.38 -4.90
C ALA A 238 -5.35 16.88 -5.20
N ASP A 239 -6.53 17.42 -4.86
CA ASP A 239 -6.94 18.77 -5.26
C ASP A 239 -6.29 19.90 -4.45
N SER A 240 -5.44 19.59 -3.47
CA SER A 240 -4.81 20.61 -2.63
C SER A 240 -3.47 20.17 -2.07
N GLU A 241 -2.50 21.07 -2.12
CA GLU A 241 -1.19 20.93 -1.46
C GLU A 241 -1.28 21.10 0.06
N LYS A 242 -2.37 21.70 0.56
CA LYS A 242 -2.57 21.91 1.99
C LYS A 242 -3.20 20.68 2.63
N ARG A 243 -2.71 20.34 3.82
CA ARG A 243 -3.41 19.37 4.68
C ARG A 243 -4.81 19.87 5.03
N PHE A 244 -5.73 18.94 5.24
CA PHE A 244 -7.07 19.24 5.73
C PHE A 244 -7.46 18.28 6.85
N ASP A 245 -8.42 18.69 7.66
CA ASP A 245 -9.02 17.83 8.69
C ASP A 245 -10.14 17.01 8.06
N LEU A 246 -10.05 15.70 8.18
CA LEU A 246 -11.09 14.80 7.70
C LEU A 246 -12.23 14.76 8.72
N ASP A 247 -13.41 15.18 8.29
CA ASP A 247 -14.63 15.11 9.09
C ASP A 247 -15.60 14.04 8.57
N THR A 248 -16.65 13.77 9.36
CA THR A 248 -17.71 12.82 9.02
C THR A 248 -18.43 13.19 7.73
N LEU A 249 -18.62 14.49 7.48
CA LEU A 249 -19.31 14.98 6.27
C LEU A 249 -18.53 14.59 5.01
N ARG A 250 -17.21 14.77 5.02
CA ARG A 250 -16.34 14.45 3.88
C ARG A 250 -16.20 12.94 3.72
N LEU A 251 -16.03 12.19 4.80
CA LEU A 251 -15.93 10.73 4.79
C LEU A 251 -17.19 10.05 4.23
N HIS A 252 -18.38 10.60 4.55
CA HIS A 252 -19.68 10.07 4.10
C HIS A 252 -20.33 10.91 2.98
N SER A 253 -19.55 11.74 2.29
CA SER A 253 -20.05 12.58 1.19
C SER A 253 -20.49 11.77 -0.05
N GLY A 254 -20.04 10.53 -0.16
CA GLY A 254 -20.41 9.60 -1.23
C GLY A 254 -21.56 8.67 -0.87
N SER A 255 -22.17 8.06 -1.88
CA SER A 255 -23.09 6.94 -1.69
C SER A 255 -22.37 5.71 -1.12
N LEU A 256 -23.14 4.70 -0.69
CA LEU A 256 -22.59 3.37 -0.40
C LEU A 256 -21.76 2.88 -1.60
N PHE A 257 -20.60 2.29 -1.34
CA PHE A 257 -19.64 1.86 -2.37
C PHE A 257 -19.09 2.98 -3.28
N LYS A 258 -19.09 4.23 -2.80
CA LYS A 258 -18.28 5.31 -3.37
C LYS A 258 -17.13 5.63 -2.42
N SER A 259 -15.94 5.84 -2.96
CA SER A 259 -14.75 6.20 -2.20
C SER A 259 -13.99 7.34 -2.85
N THR A 260 -13.11 7.97 -2.09
CA THR A 260 -12.10 8.91 -2.58
C THR A 260 -10.75 8.53 -1.99
N HIS A 261 -9.71 8.49 -2.80
CA HIS A 261 -8.37 8.21 -2.29
C HIS A 261 -7.81 9.45 -1.61
N TYR A 262 -7.45 9.29 -0.34
CA TYR A 262 -6.69 10.26 0.42
C TYR A 262 -5.40 9.64 0.89
N THR A 263 -4.39 10.48 1.06
CA THR A 263 -3.15 10.11 1.74
C THR A 263 -3.20 10.61 3.17
N VAL A 264 -3.07 9.70 4.12
CA VAL A 264 -2.82 10.05 5.53
C VAL A 264 -1.35 9.90 5.86
N VAL A 265 -0.85 10.81 6.69
CA VAL A 265 0.49 10.75 7.27
C VAL A 265 0.34 10.24 8.70
N LEU A 266 0.93 9.07 8.95
CA LEU A 266 0.85 8.37 10.22
C LEU A 266 2.24 8.30 10.85
N ARG A 267 2.38 8.67 12.11
CA ARG A 267 3.64 8.57 12.86
C ARG A 267 3.59 7.36 13.78
N LYS A 268 4.59 6.50 13.71
CA LYS A 268 4.66 5.33 14.61
C LYS A 268 4.89 5.77 16.06
N LEU A 269 4.07 5.25 16.98
CA LEU A 269 4.18 5.42 18.43
C LEU A 269 5.33 4.60 19.06
#